data_AF-F2DWB3-F1
#
_entry.id   AF-F2DWB3-F1
#
_cell.length_a   1.000
_cell.length_b   1.000
_cell.length_c   1.000
_cell.angle_alpha   90.00
_cell.angle_beta   90.00
_cell.angle_gamma   90.00
#
_symmetry.space_group_name_H-M   'P 1'
#
loop_
_entity.id
_entity.type
_entity.pdbx_description
1 polymer ?
#
loop_
_entity_poly.entity_id
_entity_poly.type
_entity_poly.pdbx_seq_one_letter_code
_entity_poly.pdbx_strand_id
1 'polypeptide(L)'
;VDAVIGQPLDEGFGAIVRSCKGLMRLSMSGLLTDSVFLYIGMYAERLETLSVAFAGDSDDGMIYVLNGCKNLRKLEMRNCSFGDTALLAGMHRYEAMGSIWMSSCDITLGGCRSLAATMPNLNVEVVSQADGGACDAKKVEKLYIYRTLAGPRGDAPGFVSAL
;
A
#
# COMPACT_ATOMS: atom_id res chain seq x y z
N VAL A 1 15.60 11.84 -6.32
CA VAL A 1 16.14 13.13 -5.86
C VAL A 1 15.95 14.12 -6.98
N ASP A 2 15.66 15.37 -6.67
CA ASP A 2 15.83 16.42 -7.66
C ASP A 2 17.29 16.40 -8.13
N ALA A 3 17.52 16.28 -9.44
CA ALA A 3 18.85 16.11 -10.01
C ALA A 3 19.73 17.37 -9.91
N VAL A 4 19.13 18.51 -9.57
CA VAL A 4 19.78 19.83 -9.50
C VAL A 4 20.07 20.22 -8.05
N ILE A 5 19.12 20.01 -7.13
CA ILE A 5 19.24 20.47 -5.72
C ILE A 5 19.35 19.35 -4.69
N GLY A 6 19.23 18.08 -5.09
CA GLY A 6 19.37 16.93 -4.19
C GLY A 6 18.24 16.78 -3.16
N GLN A 7 17.17 17.57 -3.27
CA GLN A 7 16.05 17.54 -2.33
C GLN A 7 15.02 16.45 -2.68
N PRO A 8 14.17 16.05 -1.72
CA PRO A 8 12.99 15.24 -1.99
C PRO A 8 12.05 15.91 -3.02
N LEU A 9 11.32 15.11 -3.78
CA LEU A 9 10.40 15.59 -4.81
C LEU A 9 9.00 15.94 -4.28
N ASP A 10 8.86 16.08 -2.96
CA ASP A 10 7.58 16.20 -2.26
C ASP A 10 6.80 17.44 -2.72
N GLU A 11 7.45 18.60 -2.84
CA GLU A 11 6.78 19.83 -3.30
C GLU A 11 6.39 19.76 -4.78
N GLY A 12 7.17 19.06 -5.61
CA GLY A 12 6.85 18.86 -7.01
C GLY A 12 5.56 18.07 -7.19
N PHE A 13 5.48 16.89 -6.57
CA PHE A 13 4.25 16.09 -6.57
C PHE A 13 3.12 16.76 -5.79
N GLY A 14 3.44 17.48 -4.71
CA GLY A 14 2.51 18.32 -3.96
C GLY A 14 1.82 19.36 -4.84
N ALA A 15 2.57 20.07 -5.67
CA ALA A 15 2.03 21.03 -6.63
C ALA A 15 1.11 20.36 -7.67
N ILE A 16 1.47 19.16 -8.14
CA ILE A 16 0.64 18.37 -9.07
C ILE A 16 -0.70 18.03 -8.42
N VAL A 17 -0.72 17.42 -7.23
CA VAL A 17 -1.98 17.01 -6.58
C VAL A 17 -2.81 18.20 -6.09
N ARG A 18 -2.17 19.33 -5.76
CA ARG A 18 -2.86 20.60 -5.45
C ARG A 18 -3.57 21.17 -6.67
N SER A 19 -2.94 21.12 -7.85
CA SER A 19 -3.46 21.78 -9.06
C SER A 19 -4.41 20.89 -9.87
N CYS A 20 -4.07 19.60 -10.01
CA CYS A 20 -4.81 18.66 -10.83
C CYS A 20 -5.99 18.03 -10.08
N LYS A 21 -7.07 18.79 -9.85
CA LYS A 21 -8.24 18.34 -9.08
C LYS A 21 -9.00 17.15 -9.69
N GLY A 22 -8.78 16.88 -10.99
CA GLY A 22 -9.33 15.72 -11.70
C GLY A 22 -8.38 14.52 -11.77
N LEU A 23 -7.26 14.51 -11.04
CA LEU A 23 -6.28 13.43 -11.10
C LEU A 23 -6.85 12.13 -10.55
N MET A 24 -6.97 11.12 -11.42
CA MET A 24 -7.49 9.80 -11.06
C MET A 24 -6.39 8.73 -10.95
N ARG A 25 -5.23 8.95 -11.57
CA ARG A 25 -4.10 8.02 -11.54
C ARG A 25 -2.81 8.77 -11.33
N LEU A 26 -2.01 8.31 -10.36
CA LEU A 26 -0.70 8.85 -10.06
C LEU A 26 0.28 7.70 -9.88
N SER A 27 1.42 7.79 -10.55
CA SER A 27 2.57 6.95 -10.29
C SER A 27 3.76 7.82 -9.98
N MET A 28 4.51 7.46 -8.94
CA MET A 28 5.60 8.27 -8.42
C MET A 28 6.74 7.42 -7.91
N SER A 29 7.95 7.93 -8.09
CA SER A 29 9.20 7.32 -7.66
C SER A 29 10.23 8.39 -7.40
N GLY A 30 11.26 8.06 -6.62
CA GLY A 30 12.34 8.97 -6.27
C GLY A 30 12.39 9.21 -4.77
N LEU A 31 13.24 10.13 -4.33
CA LEU A 31 13.35 10.48 -2.91
C LEU A 31 12.10 11.26 -2.52
N LEU A 32 11.27 10.66 -1.66
CA LEU A 32 9.95 11.15 -1.27
C LEU A 32 9.73 10.83 0.21
N THR A 33 9.35 11.85 0.98
CA THR A 33 9.07 11.74 2.43
C THR A 33 7.58 11.54 2.69
N ASP A 34 7.20 11.35 3.95
CA ASP A 34 5.77 11.27 4.33
C ASP A 34 4.97 12.54 3.93
N SER A 35 5.65 13.67 3.72
CA SER A 35 5.04 14.94 3.31
C SER A 35 4.28 14.84 1.99
N VAL A 36 4.79 14.10 1.01
CA VAL A 36 4.09 13.96 -0.28
C VAL A 36 2.77 13.21 -0.12
N PHE A 37 2.75 12.21 0.77
CA PHE A 37 1.56 11.42 1.03
C PHE A 37 0.52 12.21 1.83
N LEU A 38 0.97 13.09 2.73
CA LEU A 38 0.09 14.09 3.35
C LEU A 38 -0.58 14.96 2.29
N TYR A 39 0.18 15.48 1.31
CA TYR A 39 -0.39 16.28 0.21
C TYR A 39 -1.36 15.46 -0.64
N ILE A 40 -1.04 14.20 -0.95
CA ILE A 40 -1.94 13.29 -1.67
C ILE A 40 -3.25 13.11 -0.88
N GLY A 41 -3.17 12.80 0.41
CA GLY A 41 -4.34 12.65 1.28
C GLY A 41 -5.18 13.93 1.36
N MET A 42 -4.55 15.11 1.40
CA MET A 42 -5.26 16.39 1.49
C MET A 42 -5.94 16.81 0.19
N TYR A 43 -5.33 16.55 -0.97
CA TYR A 43 -5.74 17.20 -2.23
C TYR A 43 -6.22 16.25 -3.32
N ALA A 44 -5.83 14.97 -3.30
CA ALA A 44 -6.10 14.00 -4.36
C ALA A 44 -7.38 13.19 -4.13
N GLU A 45 -8.50 13.84 -3.78
CA GLU A 45 -9.76 13.17 -3.40
C GLU A 45 -10.33 12.24 -4.50
N ARG A 46 -10.08 12.57 -5.78
CA ARG A 46 -10.54 11.79 -6.95
C ARG A 46 -9.58 10.69 -7.38
N LEU A 47 -8.48 10.48 -6.64
CA LEU A 47 -7.48 9.49 -7.00
C LEU A 47 -8.06 8.08 -6.86
N GLU A 48 -8.02 7.31 -7.95
CA GLU A 48 -8.49 5.92 -8.00
C GLU A 48 -7.34 4.92 -8.03
N THR A 49 -6.19 5.30 -8.58
CA THR A 49 -4.99 4.43 -8.63
C THR A 49 -3.76 5.21 -8.17
N LEU A 50 -3.07 4.65 -7.18
CA LEU A 50 -1.78 5.15 -6.73
C LEU A 50 -0.75 4.02 -6.80
N SER A 51 0.37 4.29 -7.45
CA SER A 51 1.52 3.37 -7.53
C SER A 51 2.79 4.09 -7.11
N VAL A 52 3.49 3.56 -6.11
CA VAL A 52 4.63 4.21 -5.47
C VAL A 52 5.80 3.26 -5.34
N ALA A 53 7.01 3.77 -5.64
CA ALA A 53 8.25 3.03 -5.44
C ALA A 53 9.32 3.86 -4.73
N PHE A 54 10.00 3.26 -3.76
CA PHE A 54 11.15 3.85 -3.03
C PHE A 54 10.81 5.15 -2.28
N ALA A 55 9.73 5.16 -1.50
CA ALA A 55 9.21 6.36 -0.85
C ALA A 55 8.67 6.10 0.55
N GLY A 56 8.51 7.17 1.32
CA GLY A 56 7.92 7.15 2.66
C GLY A 56 8.94 6.84 3.75
N ASP A 57 8.78 7.54 4.87
CA ASP A 57 9.66 7.43 6.03
C ASP A 57 9.03 6.58 7.13
N SER A 58 7.69 6.55 7.20
CA SER A 58 6.94 5.84 8.23
C SER A 58 5.55 5.42 7.78
N ASP A 59 4.84 4.69 8.65
CA ASP A 59 3.45 4.30 8.46
C ASP A 59 2.49 5.48 8.20
N ASP A 60 2.81 6.68 8.69
CA ASP A 60 1.96 7.86 8.54
C ASP A 60 1.68 8.20 7.07
N GLY A 61 2.66 7.98 6.19
CA GLY A 61 2.51 8.24 4.75
C GLY A 61 1.33 7.47 4.15
N MET A 62 1.29 6.14 4.33
CA MET A 62 0.19 5.32 3.84
C MET A 62 -1.14 5.64 4.55
N ILE A 63 -1.10 5.96 5.85
CA ILE A 63 -2.29 6.38 6.62
C ILE A 63 -2.93 7.64 6.03
N TYR A 64 -2.14 8.65 5.67
CA TYR A 64 -2.66 9.87 5.03
C TYR A 64 -3.39 9.57 3.72
N VAL A 65 -2.83 8.70 2.89
CA VAL A 65 -3.46 8.27 1.63
C VAL A 65 -4.79 7.57 1.91
N LEU A 66 -4.80 6.60 2.81
CA LEU A 66 -5.98 5.79 3.13
C LEU A 66 -7.11 6.62 3.74
N ASN A 67 -6.79 7.64 4.52
CA ASN A 67 -7.78 8.54 5.11
C ASN A 67 -8.32 9.59 4.11
N GLY A 68 -7.45 10.09 3.23
CA GLY A 68 -7.77 11.21 2.34
C GLY A 68 -8.34 10.82 0.97
N CYS A 69 -7.80 9.77 0.35
CA CYS A 69 -8.15 9.40 -1.03
C CYS A 69 -9.38 8.49 -1.07
N LYS A 70 -10.58 9.04 -0.86
CA LYS A 70 -11.84 8.26 -0.71
C LYS A 70 -12.23 7.40 -1.92
N ASN A 71 -11.80 7.79 -3.12
CA ASN A 71 -12.10 7.06 -4.36
C ASN A 71 -11.05 6.02 -4.75
N LEU A 72 -10.03 5.81 -3.92
CA LEU A 72 -8.95 4.88 -4.22
C LEU A 72 -9.48 3.46 -4.40
N ARG A 73 -9.14 2.83 -5.53
CA ARG A 73 -9.52 1.46 -5.90
C ARG A 73 -8.30 0.55 -6.01
N LYS A 74 -7.16 1.09 -6.42
CA LYS A 74 -5.92 0.34 -6.59
C LYS A 74 -4.76 1.04 -5.89
N LEU A 75 -4.08 0.31 -5.02
CA LEU A 75 -2.89 0.78 -4.33
C LEU A 75 -1.74 -0.18 -4.57
N GLU A 76 -0.62 0.33 -5.06
CA GLU A 76 0.60 -0.44 -5.27
C GLU A 76 1.76 0.25 -4.57
N MET A 77 2.37 -0.40 -3.57
CA MET A 77 3.53 0.12 -2.84
C MET A 77 4.71 -0.83 -3.00
N ARG A 78 5.86 -0.32 -3.41
CA ARG A 78 7.08 -1.11 -3.55
C ARG A 78 8.25 -0.43 -2.86
N ASN A 79 9.01 -1.18 -2.08
CA ASN A 79 10.20 -0.67 -1.39
C ASN A 79 9.88 0.61 -0.58
N CYS A 80 8.76 0.60 0.16
CA CYS A 80 8.32 1.71 0.99
C CYS A 80 8.39 1.30 2.47
N SER A 81 8.69 2.25 3.35
CA SER A 81 8.84 2.02 4.80
C SER A 81 7.48 1.92 5.53
N PHE A 82 6.55 1.15 4.97
CA PHE A 82 5.20 0.94 5.49
C PHE A 82 5.07 -0.48 6.06
N GLY A 83 4.65 -0.58 7.30
CA GLY A 83 4.47 -1.81 8.06
C GLY A 83 3.03 -2.06 8.52
N ASP A 84 2.91 -2.80 9.60
CA ASP A 84 1.63 -3.35 10.06
C ASP A 84 0.67 -2.25 10.55
N THR A 85 1.17 -1.15 11.12
CA THR A 85 0.31 -0.05 11.59
C THR A 85 -0.42 0.58 10.40
N ALA A 86 0.30 0.87 9.31
CA ALA A 86 -0.30 1.40 8.09
C ALA A 86 -1.28 0.40 7.46
N LEU A 87 -0.89 -0.88 7.40
CA LEU A 87 -1.73 -1.95 6.87
C LEU A 87 -3.06 -2.05 7.63
N LEU A 88 -3.03 -2.04 8.95
CA LEU A 88 -4.23 -2.23 9.78
C LEU A 88 -5.07 -0.95 9.88
N ALA A 89 -4.47 0.24 9.79
CA ALA A 89 -5.21 1.50 9.75
C ALA A 89 -6.17 1.58 8.54
N GLY A 90 -5.84 0.92 7.43
CA GLY A 90 -6.64 0.90 6.21
C GLY A 90 -7.85 -0.03 6.21
N MET A 91 -8.08 -0.83 7.26
CA MET A 91 -9.15 -1.85 7.27
C MET A 91 -10.53 -1.29 6.93
N HIS A 92 -10.83 -0.07 7.36
CA HIS A 92 -12.10 0.61 7.08
C HIS A 92 -12.34 0.91 5.58
N ARG A 93 -11.32 0.76 4.72
CA ARG A 93 -11.35 1.07 3.28
C ARG A 93 -11.33 -0.16 2.37
N TYR A 94 -10.73 -1.26 2.81
CA TYR A 94 -10.29 -2.31 1.91
C TYR A 94 -11.43 -3.02 1.16
N GLU A 95 -12.64 -3.10 1.73
CA GLU A 95 -13.80 -3.62 1.01
C GLU A 95 -14.35 -2.70 -0.09
N ALA A 96 -14.04 -1.40 -0.02
CA ALA A 96 -14.37 -0.43 -1.08
C ALA A 96 -13.29 -0.37 -2.16
N MET A 97 -12.12 -0.95 -1.90
CA MET A 97 -11.01 -1.02 -2.85
C MET A 97 -11.11 -2.28 -3.70
N GLY A 98 -10.54 -2.21 -4.90
CA GLY A 98 -10.42 -3.37 -5.80
C GLY A 98 -9.24 -4.26 -5.40
N SER A 99 -8.05 -3.67 -5.24
CA SER A 99 -6.86 -4.44 -4.88
C SER A 99 -5.75 -3.60 -4.27
N ILE A 100 -4.97 -4.21 -3.39
CA ILE A 100 -3.78 -3.64 -2.77
C ILE A 100 -2.62 -4.59 -3.02
N TRP A 101 -1.52 -4.05 -3.52
CA TRP A 101 -0.27 -4.76 -3.74
C TRP A 101 0.83 -4.08 -2.95
N MET A 102 1.57 -4.87 -2.15
CA MET A 102 2.73 -4.39 -1.43
C MET A 102 3.89 -5.35 -1.62
N SER A 103 5.08 -4.84 -1.88
CA SER A 103 6.27 -5.67 -2.08
C SER A 103 7.50 -5.00 -1.48
N SER A 104 8.28 -5.78 -0.73
CA SER A 104 9.47 -5.31 -0.03
C SER A 104 9.18 -4.08 0.86
N CYS A 105 8.04 -4.12 1.55
CA CYS A 105 7.69 -3.17 2.61
C CYS A 105 7.97 -3.78 3.99
N ASP A 106 7.68 -3.05 5.06
CA ASP A 106 7.95 -3.48 6.43
C ASP A 106 6.82 -4.30 7.07
N ILE A 107 5.92 -4.83 6.26
CA ILE A 107 4.78 -5.65 6.69
C ILE A 107 5.26 -7.03 7.12
N THR A 108 4.73 -7.48 8.25
CA THR A 108 5.03 -8.79 8.81
C THR A 108 3.95 -9.82 8.50
N LEU A 109 4.30 -11.10 8.64
CA LEU A 109 3.33 -12.19 8.54
C LEU A 109 2.24 -12.07 9.62
N GLY A 110 2.59 -11.61 10.83
CA GLY A 110 1.63 -11.37 11.91
C GLY A 110 0.61 -10.29 11.57
N GLY A 111 1.07 -9.19 10.95
CA GLY A 111 0.19 -8.15 10.43
C GLY A 111 -0.78 -8.67 9.37
N CYS A 112 -0.28 -9.48 8.44
CA CYS A 112 -1.12 -10.12 7.43
C CYS A 112 -2.17 -11.06 8.05
N ARG A 113 -1.79 -11.89 9.03
CA ARG A 113 -2.73 -12.76 9.76
C ARG A 113 -3.77 -11.98 10.54
N SER A 114 -3.37 -10.89 11.18
CA SER A 114 -4.27 -10.02 11.94
C SER A 114 -5.31 -9.38 11.02
N LEU A 115 -4.90 -8.96 9.82
CA LEU A 115 -5.80 -8.44 8.80
C LEU A 115 -6.79 -9.52 8.33
N ALA A 116 -6.31 -10.71 7.97
CA ALA A 116 -7.14 -11.82 7.50
C ALA A 116 -8.18 -12.25 8.55
N ALA A 117 -7.76 -12.34 9.82
CA ALA A 117 -8.66 -12.67 10.93
C ALA A 117 -9.75 -11.61 11.17
N THR A 118 -9.46 -10.34 10.89
CA THR A 118 -10.39 -9.22 11.12
C THR A 118 -11.33 -8.99 9.93
N MET A 119 -10.88 -9.29 8.70
CA MET A 119 -11.55 -8.93 7.45
C MET A 119 -11.81 -10.17 6.55
N PRO A 120 -12.80 -11.03 6.89
CA PRO A 120 -13.00 -12.32 6.22
C PRO A 120 -13.47 -12.23 4.75
N ASN A 121 -13.89 -11.05 4.29
CA ASN A 121 -14.28 -10.82 2.89
C ASN A 121 -13.09 -10.42 2.00
N LEU A 122 -11.87 -10.42 2.54
CA LEU A 122 -10.64 -10.16 1.81
C LEU A 122 -9.86 -11.46 1.67
N ASN A 123 -9.35 -11.72 0.47
CA ASN A 123 -8.25 -12.66 0.31
C ASN A 123 -6.95 -11.92 0.63
N VAL A 124 -6.18 -12.45 1.57
CA VAL A 124 -4.86 -11.95 1.96
C VAL A 124 -3.83 -12.97 1.49
N GLU A 125 -3.20 -12.71 0.34
CA GLU A 125 -2.24 -13.62 -0.28
C GLU A 125 -0.81 -13.14 -0.05
N VAL A 126 -0.03 -13.96 0.66
CA VAL A 126 1.41 -13.77 0.83
C VAL A 126 2.14 -14.55 -0.25
N VAL A 127 2.96 -13.88 -1.04
CA VAL A 127 3.75 -14.49 -2.12
C VAL A 127 5.21 -14.47 -1.71
N SER A 128 5.79 -15.64 -1.43
CA SER A 128 7.18 -15.80 -0.96
C SER A 128 7.82 -17.02 -1.61
N GLN A 129 9.06 -16.88 -2.07
CA GLN A 129 9.87 -18.08 -2.33
C GLN A 129 10.11 -18.81 -1.00
N ALA A 130 10.01 -20.14 -1.03
CA ALA A 130 9.69 -20.94 0.14
C ALA A 130 10.81 -21.00 1.19
N ASP A 131 10.63 -20.28 2.31
CA ASP A 131 11.49 -20.45 3.49
C ASP A 131 10.65 -20.60 4.77
N GLY A 132 10.33 -21.86 5.11
CA GLY A 132 10.88 -22.52 6.29
C GLY A 132 10.55 -22.03 7.71
N GLY A 133 9.59 -21.13 7.94
CA GLY A 133 9.16 -20.80 9.30
C GLY A 133 8.03 -19.79 9.40
N ALA A 134 6.95 -20.16 10.10
CA ALA A 134 5.81 -19.30 10.41
C ALA A 134 6.11 -18.38 11.61
N CYS A 135 7.13 -17.53 11.49
CA CYS A 135 7.39 -16.49 12.48
C CYS A 135 6.57 -15.24 12.13
N ASP A 136 5.72 -14.80 13.05
CA ASP A 136 4.87 -13.62 12.83
C ASP A 136 5.69 -12.33 12.64
N ALA A 137 6.90 -12.25 13.21
CA ALA A 137 7.79 -11.10 13.02
C ALA A 137 8.52 -11.08 11.66
N LYS A 138 8.40 -12.14 10.84
CA LYS A 138 9.06 -12.20 9.53
C LYS A 138 8.36 -11.23 8.56
N LYS A 139 9.14 -10.37 7.91
CA LYS A 139 8.64 -9.51 6.83
C LYS A 139 8.25 -10.35 5.60
N VAL A 140 7.11 -10.04 5.00
CA VAL A 140 6.64 -10.71 3.79
C VAL A 140 7.31 -10.12 2.55
N GLU A 141 7.68 -10.96 1.57
CA GLU A 141 8.28 -10.47 0.33
C GLU A 141 7.28 -9.66 -0.49
N LYS A 142 6.08 -10.23 -0.67
CA LYS A 142 4.96 -9.64 -1.42
C LYS A 142 3.65 -10.01 -0.75
N LEU A 143 2.74 -9.05 -0.78
CA LEU A 143 1.39 -9.14 -0.25
C LEU A 143 0.41 -8.66 -1.31
N TYR A 144 -0.61 -9.45 -1.56
CA TYR A 144 -1.73 -9.09 -2.42
C TYR A 144 -3.03 -9.24 -1.66
N ILE A 145 -3.79 -8.15 -1.56
CA ILE A 145 -5.08 -8.12 -0.89
C ILE A 145 -6.13 -7.71 -1.89
N TYR A 146 -7.24 -8.43 -1.93
CA TYR A 146 -8.38 -8.08 -2.76
C TYR A 146 -9.67 -8.57 -2.12
N ARG A 147 -10.74 -7.81 -2.34
CA ARG A 147 -12.08 -8.22 -1.91
C ARG A 147 -12.55 -9.40 -2.74
N THR A 148 -13.19 -10.35 -2.08
CA THR A 148 -13.79 -11.53 -2.71
C THR A 148 -15.18 -11.81 -2.14
N LEU A 149 -16.05 -12.39 -2.97
CA LEU A 149 -17.30 -13.03 -2.53
C LEU A 149 -17.20 -14.56 -2.59
N ALA A 150 -16.15 -15.08 -3.23
CA ALA A 150 -15.93 -16.51 -3.43
C ALA A 150 -15.01 -17.14 -2.37
N GLY A 151 -14.38 -16.32 -1.52
CA GLY A 151 -13.33 -16.76 -0.61
C GLY A 151 -12.00 -17.03 -1.34
N PRO A 152 -11.10 -17.81 -0.72
CA PRO A 152 -9.78 -18.14 -1.26
C PRO A 152 -9.84 -18.91 -2.59
N ARG A 153 -8.86 -18.66 -3.46
CA ARG A 153 -8.77 -19.33 -4.77
C ARG A 153 -8.19 -20.74 -4.65
N GLY A 154 -8.71 -21.67 -5.46
CA GLY A 154 -8.29 -23.09 -5.42
C GLY A 154 -7.05 -23.43 -6.25
N ASP A 155 -6.51 -22.48 -6.99
CA ASP A 155 -5.41 -22.63 -7.95
C ASP A 155 -4.13 -21.86 -7.53
N ALA A 156 -3.99 -21.58 -6.23
CA ALA A 156 -2.79 -20.97 -5.68
C ALA A 156 -1.56 -21.88 -5.87
N PRO A 157 -0.47 -21.41 -6.49
CA PRO A 157 0.77 -22.18 -6.58
C PRO A 157 1.43 -22.27 -5.20
N GLY A 158 2.34 -23.24 -5.00
CA GLY A 158 2.93 -23.52 -3.69
C GLY A 158 3.76 -22.39 -3.04
N PHE A 159 4.06 -21.32 -3.77
CA PHE A 159 4.73 -20.11 -3.25
C PHE A 159 3.74 -19.00 -2.83
N VAL A 160 2.43 -19.26 -2.91
CA VAL A 160 1.36 -18.37 -2.47
C VAL A 160 0.64 -19.00 -1.29
N SER A 161 0.60 -18.26 -0.18
CA SER A 161 -0.16 -18.62 1.01
C SER A 161 -1.35 -17.69 1.14
N ALA A 162 -2.57 -18.20 0.98
CA ALA A 162 -3.78 -17.49 1.39
C ALA A 162 -3.94 -17.64 2.90
N LEU A 163 -4.06 -16.51 3.61
CA LEU A 163 -4.21 -16.44 5.06
C LEU A 163 -5.66 -16.34 5.51
#